data_AF-A0A1Q5FWW4-F1
#
_entry.id   AF-A0A1Q5FWW4-F1
#
_cell.length_a   1.000
_cell.length_b   1.000
_cell.length_c   1.000
_cell.angle_alpha   90.00
_cell.angle_beta   90.00
_cell.angle_gamma   90.00
#
_symmetry.space_group_name_H-M   'P 1'
#
loop_
_entity.id
_entity.type
_entity.pdbx_description
1 polymer ?
#
loop_
_entity_poly.entity_id
_entity_poly.type
_entity_poly.pdbx_seq_one_letter_code
_entity_poly.pdbx_strand_id
1 'polypeptide(L)'
;MQQQDEVAARVRQVIDAAGVSAREFARRIVIDPSKLSRSLNGTRRFTAAELARIADIGAVDVGWLLGSTAGAAAGADTDAAGRTAAGAARTASPVRSPSAPRPPVPAPEGGRPLQIVRETVRLIAERGFHAVRVADIAAACHTSTAAIHYHFPGRDELLEAAVRWCMDEDTRRRADATAGTRHAGDELRLLIELQTPRTERQRRQWCVWLDLWAEAARSTTIGRLHVEYYRQWRGTVAGVIRRGVEQGVFRPVDADGAALALTALIDGLASQVLATETDGQDDGVPGTGAQAMYDTLIAHVDACLTAPTAD
;
A
#
# COMPACT_ATOMS: atom_id res chain seq x y z
N MET A 1 22.70 20.34 -29.11
CA MET A 1 23.62 20.82 -28.06
C MET A 1 22.99 21.98 -27.29
N GLN A 2 22.54 23.03 -27.99
CA GLN A 2 21.87 24.21 -27.40
C GLN A 2 20.78 23.92 -26.34
N GLN A 3 19.84 23.00 -26.60
CA GLN A 3 18.78 22.67 -25.63
C GLN A 3 19.30 22.03 -24.33
N GLN A 4 20.44 21.35 -24.37
CA GLN A 4 21.02 20.72 -23.17
C GLN A 4 21.76 21.73 -22.31
N ASP A 5 22.43 22.68 -22.97
CA ASP A 5 23.11 23.77 -22.29
C ASP A 5 22.11 24.69 -21.59
N GLU A 6 20.92 24.91 -22.20
CA GLU A 6 19.81 25.63 -21.58
C GLU A 6 19.22 24.90 -20.36
N VAL A 7 18.98 23.59 -20.45
CA VAL A 7 18.53 22.79 -19.30
C VAL A 7 19.55 22.87 -18.17
N ALA A 8 20.84 22.70 -18.47
CA ALA A 8 21.90 22.82 -17.47
C ALA A 8 21.97 24.23 -16.85
N ALA A 9 21.74 25.29 -17.62
CA ALA A 9 21.67 26.66 -17.12
C ALA A 9 20.49 26.86 -16.15
N ARG A 10 19.29 26.37 -16.50
CA ARG A 10 18.11 26.44 -15.61
C ARG A 10 18.29 25.60 -14.34
N VAL A 11 18.93 24.44 -14.44
CA VAL A 11 19.27 23.63 -13.24
C VAL A 11 20.27 24.37 -12.34
N ARG A 12 21.25 25.10 -12.89
CA ARG A 12 22.15 25.93 -12.06
C ARG A 12 21.37 27.01 -11.30
N GLN A 13 20.43 27.67 -11.96
CA GLN A 13 19.58 28.68 -11.30
C GLN A 13 18.79 28.10 -10.13
N VAL A 14 18.29 26.87 -10.26
CA VAL A 14 17.59 26.16 -9.18
C VAL A 14 18.54 25.84 -8.02
N ILE A 15 19.76 25.38 -8.31
CA ILE A 15 20.76 25.05 -7.27
C ILE A 15 21.16 26.32 -6.52
N ASP A 16 21.39 27.43 -7.23
CA ASP A 16 21.76 28.71 -6.64
C ASP A 16 20.63 29.28 -5.77
N ALA A 17 19.38 29.20 -6.24
CA ALA A 17 18.20 29.63 -5.49
C ALA A 17 17.96 28.80 -4.22
N ALA A 18 18.37 27.53 -4.21
CA ALA A 18 18.27 26.66 -3.03
C ALA A 18 19.27 27.01 -1.92
N GLY A 19 20.26 27.88 -2.19
CA GLY A 19 21.20 28.38 -1.18
C GLY A 19 22.11 27.29 -0.58
N VAL A 20 22.29 26.17 -1.27
CA VAL A 20 23.12 25.03 -0.82
C VAL A 20 24.19 24.69 -1.85
N SER A 21 25.29 24.10 -1.39
CA SER A 21 26.35 23.67 -2.32
C SER A 21 25.83 22.62 -3.31
N ALA A 22 26.37 22.60 -4.53
CA ALA A 22 26.00 21.59 -5.53
C ALA A 22 26.18 20.14 -5.03
N ARG A 23 27.15 19.89 -4.15
CA ARG A 23 27.37 18.58 -3.54
C ARG A 23 26.25 18.20 -2.56
N GLU A 24 25.75 19.16 -1.79
CA GLU A 24 24.60 18.96 -0.89
C GLU A 24 23.30 18.82 -1.69
N PHE A 25 23.12 19.66 -2.71
CA PHE A 25 21.98 19.56 -3.63
C PHE A 25 21.92 18.17 -4.31
N ALA A 26 23.07 17.64 -4.77
CA ALA A 26 23.17 16.29 -5.33
C ALA A 26 22.69 15.21 -4.37
N ARG A 27 23.04 15.31 -3.08
CA ARG A 27 22.57 14.36 -2.05
C ARG A 27 21.05 14.43 -1.89
N ARG A 28 20.47 15.63 -1.90
CA ARG A 28 19.03 15.83 -1.73
C ARG A 28 18.21 15.26 -2.90
N ILE A 29 18.70 15.38 -4.14
CA ILE A 29 18.08 14.73 -5.31
C ILE A 29 18.53 13.27 -5.52
N VAL A 30 19.25 12.70 -4.53
CA VAL A 30 19.73 11.31 -4.51
C VAL A 30 20.52 10.94 -5.77
N ILE A 31 21.47 11.80 -6.16
CA ILE A 31 22.44 11.50 -7.21
C ILE A 31 23.87 11.67 -6.73
N ASP A 32 24.78 10.94 -7.36
CA ASP A 32 26.21 11.10 -7.09
C ASP A 32 26.67 12.52 -7.51
N PRO A 33 27.41 13.26 -6.65
CA PRO A 33 27.89 14.61 -6.96
C PRO A 33 28.71 14.72 -8.25
N SER A 34 29.46 13.67 -8.62
CA SER A 34 30.22 13.63 -9.88
C SER A 34 29.31 13.48 -11.10
N LYS A 35 28.14 12.84 -10.96
CA LYS A 35 27.12 12.76 -12.02
C LYS A 35 26.42 14.09 -12.20
N LEU A 36 26.10 14.79 -11.12
CA LEU A 36 25.54 16.16 -11.18
C LEU A 36 26.51 17.11 -11.89
N SER A 37 27.78 17.11 -11.48
CA SER A 37 28.81 17.96 -12.10
C SER A 37 28.96 17.72 -13.60
N ARG A 38 29.03 16.45 -14.02
CA ARG A 38 29.07 16.08 -15.45
C ARG A 38 27.82 16.53 -16.21
N SER A 39 26.65 16.46 -15.58
CA SER A 39 25.39 16.91 -16.19
C SER A 39 25.30 18.42 -16.33
N LEU A 40 25.79 19.17 -15.34
CA LEU A 40 25.89 20.63 -15.43
C LEU A 40 26.89 21.06 -16.51
N ASN A 41 28.01 20.34 -16.65
CA ASN A 41 29.03 20.63 -17.67
C ASN A 41 28.69 20.11 -19.08
N GLY A 42 27.46 19.63 -19.31
CA GLY A 42 26.99 19.19 -20.63
C GLY A 42 27.56 17.85 -21.11
N THR A 43 28.46 17.21 -20.36
CA THR A 43 29.04 15.89 -20.69
C THR A 43 28.12 14.71 -20.40
N ARG A 44 27.00 14.95 -19.69
CA ARG A 44 25.97 13.96 -19.36
C ARG A 44 24.58 14.59 -19.45
N ARG A 45 23.61 13.85 -19.99
CA ARG A 45 22.22 14.31 -20.00
C ARG A 45 21.55 14.05 -18.66
N PHE A 46 20.72 14.98 -18.19
CA PHE A 46 19.82 14.69 -17.07
C PHE A 46 18.77 13.68 -17.52
N THR A 47 18.47 12.70 -16.67
CA THR A 47 17.31 11.83 -16.90
C THR A 47 16.03 12.56 -16.53
N ALA A 48 14.88 12.10 -17.05
CA ALA A 48 13.58 12.68 -16.69
C ALA A 48 13.32 12.64 -15.17
N ALA A 49 13.74 11.55 -14.50
CA ALA A 49 13.61 11.40 -13.06
C ALA A 49 14.53 12.35 -12.28
N GLU A 50 15.72 12.67 -12.80
CA GLU A 50 16.60 13.67 -12.20
C GLU A 50 16.00 15.07 -12.35
N LEU A 51 15.47 15.42 -13.52
CA LEU A 51 14.81 16.71 -13.74
C LEU A 51 13.56 16.86 -12.88
N ALA A 52 12.77 15.80 -12.69
CA ALA A 52 11.63 15.80 -11.78
C ALA A 52 12.06 16.07 -10.33
N ARG A 53 13.08 15.39 -9.81
CA ARG A 53 13.58 15.66 -8.45
C ARG A 53 14.19 17.05 -8.30
N ILE A 54 14.89 17.55 -9.33
CA ILE A 54 15.43 18.92 -9.33
C ILE A 54 14.28 19.93 -9.30
N ALA A 55 13.24 19.71 -10.09
CA ALA A 55 12.02 20.52 -10.11
C ALA A 55 11.32 20.53 -8.75
N ASP A 56 11.16 19.36 -8.13
CA ASP A 56 10.52 19.22 -6.82
C ASP A 56 11.30 19.98 -5.73
N ILE A 57 12.63 19.83 -5.68
CA ILE A 57 13.47 20.53 -4.70
C ILE A 57 13.53 22.03 -4.99
N GLY A 58 13.56 22.41 -6.25
CA GLY A 58 13.58 23.80 -6.70
C GLY A 58 12.23 24.50 -6.63
N ALA A 59 11.15 23.75 -6.39
CA ALA A 59 9.77 24.21 -6.54
C ALA A 59 9.51 24.87 -7.90
N VAL A 60 10.07 24.32 -8.98
CA VAL A 60 9.86 24.78 -10.36
C VAL A 60 9.16 23.72 -11.18
N ASP A 61 8.52 24.12 -12.28
CA ASP A 61 7.92 23.18 -13.21
C ASP A 61 9.00 22.43 -14.04
N VAL A 62 8.78 21.13 -14.28
CA VAL A 62 9.70 20.31 -15.11
C VAL A 62 9.68 20.79 -16.56
N GLY A 63 8.54 21.24 -17.06
CA GLY A 63 8.39 21.86 -18.37
C GLY A 63 9.24 23.13 -18.49
N TRP A 64 9.30 23.96 -17.45
CA TRP A 64 10.21 25.11 -17.41
C TRP A 64 11.68 24.70 -17.51
N LEU A 65 12.12 23.69 -16.75
CA LEU A 65 13.49 23.16 -16.85
C LEU A 65 13.81 22.71 -18.29
N LEU A 66 12.86 22.04 -18.95
CA LEU A 66 12.96 21.55 -20.33
C LEU A 66 12.81 22.63 -21.40
N GLY A 67 12.38 23.84 -21.03
CA GLY A 67 12.12 24.95 -21.95
C GLY A 67 10.78 24.89 -22.66
N SER A 68 9.84 24.09 -22.16
CA SER A 68 8.47 24.06 -22.62
C SER A 68 7.66 25.18 -21.97
N THR A 69 7.20 26.16 -22.74
CA THR A 69 6.36 27.28 -22.27
C THR A 69 4.86 26.91 -22.20
N ALA A 70 4.53 25.72 -21.71
CA ALA A 70 3.13 25.25 -21.64
C ALA A 70 2.71 25.04 -20.17
N GLY A 71 2.18 26.09 -19.54
CA GLY A 71 1.60 25.97 -18.19
C GLY A 71 1.41 27.26 -17.39
N ALA A 72 1.03 28.37 -18.03
CA ALA A 72 0.63 29.60 -17.32
C ALA A 72 -0.67 30.17 -17.90
N ALA A 73 -1.80 29.49 -17.65
CA ALA A 73 -3.15 30.06 -17.81
C ALA A 73 -4.21 29.13 -17.19
N ALA A 74 -4.59 29.39 -15.93
CA ALA A 74 -5.94 29.15 -15.41
C ALA A 74 -6.00 29.61 -13.95
N GLY A 75 -6.63 30.76 -13.71
CA GLY A 75 -6.85 31.29 -12.36
C GLY A 75 -6.81 32.82 -12.28
N ALA A 76 -7.52 33.50 -13.17
CA ALA A 76 -7.89 34.90 -12.97
C ALA A 76 -9.40 34.92 -12.84
N ASP A 77 -9.89 35.06 -11.61
CA ASP A 77 -11.23 35.58 -11.38
C ASP A 77 -11.07 36.89 -10.62
N THR A 78 -11.50 37.93 -11.30
CA THR A 78 -11.51 39.32 -10.88
C THR A 78 -12.70 39.56 -9.96
N ASP A 79 -12.47 40.18 -8.80
CA ASP A 79 -13.40 41.23 -8.37
C ASP A 79 -12.76 42.30 -7.48
N ALA A 80 -13.34 43.48 -7.58
CA ALA A 80 -12.75 44.79 -7.34
C ALA A 80 -12.80 45.31 -5.89
N ALA A 81 -11.85 46.20 -5.54
CA ALA A 81 -12.07 47.54 -4.97
C ALA A 81 -10.82 48.03 -4.20
N GLY A 82 -10.33 49.23 -4.55
CA GLY A 82 -9.14 49.83 -3.96
C GLY A 82 -9.35 50.52 -2.61
N ARG A 83 -8.26 50.62 -1.83
CA ARG A 83 -7.58 51.87 -1.43
C ARG A 83 -6.53 51.63 -0.33
N THR A 84 -5.32 52.12 -0.59
CA THR A 84 -4.31 52.71 0.31
C THR A 84 -4.00 52.06 1.67
N ALA A 85 -2.76 51.57 1.83
CA ALA A 85 -1.85 51.96 2.92
C ALA A 85 -0.43 51.39 2.67
N ALA A 86 0.57 52.27 2.77
CA ALA A 86 1.97 51.90 2.85
C ALA A 86 2.26 51.18 4.18
N GLY A 87 3.06 50.12 4.14
CA GLY A 87 3.51 49.42 5.33
C GLY A 87 4.44 48.26 4.99
N ALA A 88 5.72 48.44 5.29
CA ALA A 88 6.74 47.41 5.17
C ALA A 88 6.36 46.16 5.96
N ALA A 89 6.13 45.04 5.26
CA ALA A 89 5.98 43.74 5.87
C ALA A 89 6.65 42.67 5.00
N ARG A 90 7.58 41.96 5.63
CA ARG A 90 8.33 40.80 5.12
C ARG A 90 7.38 39.83 4.41
N THR A 91 7.72 39.46 3.17
CA THR A 91 6.99 38.48 2.37
C THR A 91 7.12 37.10 3.03
N ALA A 92 6.15 36.75 3.87
CA ALA A 92 5.88 35.37 4.20
C ALA A 92 5.35 34.70 2.93
N SER A 93 6.13 33.79 2.35
CA SER A 93 5.68 32.91 1.27
C SER A 93 4.40 32.19 1.69
N PRO A 94 3.42 32.01 0.79
CA PRO A 94 2.21 31.28 1.13
C PRO A 94 2.63 29.83 1.43
N VAL A 95 2.42 29.40 2.68
CA VAL A 95 2.48 27.98 3.03
C VAL A 95 1.38 27.32 2.22
N ARG A 96 1.72 26.75 1.06
CA ARG A 96 0.80 25.92 0.29
C ARG A 96 0.44 24.71 1.16
N SER A 97 -0.86 24.51 1.31
CA SER A 97 -1.48 23.34 1.93
C SER A 97 -0.82 22.04 1.46
N PRO A 98 -0.79 20.99 2.31
CA PRO A 98 -0.19 19.70 1.94
C PRO A 98 -0.74 19.24 0.59
N SER A 99 0.18 18.88 -0.31
CA SER A 99 -0.16 18.35 -1.64
C SER A 99 -1.23 17.27 -1.49
N ALA A 100 -2.27 17.36 -2.31
CA ALA A 100 -3.37 16.41 -2.28
C ALA A 100 -2.83 14.97 -2.33
N PRO A 101 -3.42 14.01 -1.59
CA PRO A 101 -2.97 12.63 -1.61
C PRO A 101 -2.95 12.13 -3.06
N ARG A 102 -1.78 11.63 -3.49
CA ARG A 102 -1.61 11.02 -4.81
C ARG A 102 -2.70 9.95 -5.01
N PRO A 103 -3.36 9.90 -6.18
CA PRO A 103 -4.39 8.92 -6.42
C PRO A 103 -3.85 7.48 -6.19
N PRO A 104 -4.67 6.61 -5.59
CA PRO A 104 -4.43 5.17 -5.49
C PRO A 104 -3.91 4.54 -6.79
N VAL A 105 -2.85 3.72 -6.74
CA VAL A 105 -2.43 2.88 -7.89
C VAL A 105 -3.32 1.63 -8.02
N PRO A 106 -4.28 1.55 -8.94
CA PRO A 106 -5.19 0.40 -9.00
C PRO A 106 -4.43 -0.92 -9.19
N ALA A 107 -4.97 -2.02 -8.63
CA ALA A 107 -4.46 -3.34 -8.91
C ALA A 107 -4.63 -3.65 -10.42
N PRO A 108 -3.61 -4.17 -11.10
CA PRO A 108 -3.72 -4.46 -12.53
C PRO A 108 -4.66 -5.63 -12.80
N GLU A 109 -5.50 -5.50 -13.84
CA GLU A 109 -6.49 -6.52 -14.21
C GLU A 109 -5.94 -7.60 -15.17
N GLY A 110 -4.80 -7.36 -15.81
CA GLY A 110 -4.27 -8.31 -16.80
C GLY A 110 -2.87 -7.98 -17.34
N GLY A 111 -2.41 -8.85 -18.23
CA GLY A 111 -1.18 -8.68 -18.99
C GLY A 111 0.08 -8.58 -18.14
N ARG A 112 1.05 -7.80 -18.64
CA ARG A 112 2.38 -7.68 -18.03
C ARG A 112 2.37 -7.09 -16.61
N PRO A 113 1.60 -6.03 -16.31
CA PRO A 113 1.51 -5.49 -14.95
C PRO A 113 1.00 -6.52 -13.93
N LEU A 114 0.00 -7.32 -14.29
CA LEU A 114 -0.52 -8.37 -13.40
C LEU A 114 0.51 -9.47 -13.15
N GLN A 115 1.27 -9.88 -14.17
CA GLN A 115 2.35 -10.84 -13.99
C GLN A 115 3.42 -10.32 -13.00
N ILE A 116 3.81 -9.04 -13.14
CA ILE A 116 4.77 -8.41 -12.23
C ILE A 116 4.26 -8.40 -10.79
N VAL A 117 2.98 -8.04 -10.59
CA VAL A 117 2.36 -8.05 -9.26
C VAL A 117 2.30 -9.46 -8.67
N ARG A 118 1.88 -10.48 -9.45
CA ARG A 118 1.83 -11.88 -8.99
C ARG A 118 3.20 -12.39 -8.56
N GLU A 119 4.24 -12.15 -9.35
CA GLU A 119 5.61 -12.55 -8.99
C GLU A 119 6.13 -11.78 -7.77
N THR A 120 5.74 -10.51 -7.63
CA THR A 120 6.07 -9.71 -6.44
C THR A 120 5.48 -10.35 -5.18
N VAL A 121 4.20 -10.69 -5.19
CA VAL A 121 3.52 -11.34 -4.05
C VAL A 121 4.13 -12.70 -3.75
N ARG A 122 4.42 -13.51 -4.77
CA ARG A 122 5.07 -14.82 -4.60
C ARG A 122 6.44 -14.68 -3.93
N LEU A 123 7.27 -13.75 -4.40
CA LEU A 123 8.59 -13.51 -3.82
C LEU A 123 8.51 -12.97 -2.39
N ILE A 124 7.53 -12.13 -2.08
CA ILE A 124 7.29 -11.65 -0.71
C ILE A 124 6.92 -12.83 0.20
N ALA A 125 6.02 -13.70 -0.25
CA ALA A 125 5.62 -14.89 0.52
C ALA A 125 6.79 -15.85 0.78
N GLU A 126 7.76 -15.93 -0.13
CA GLU A 126 8.92 -16.83 -0.02
C GLU A 126 10.10 -16.25 0.76
N ARG A 127 10.31 -14.93 0.68
CA ARG A 127 11.56 -14.28 1.14
C ARG A 127 11.33 -13.17 2.17
N GLY A 128 10.09 -12.76 2.36
CA GLY A 128 9.71 -11.63 3.21
C GLY A 128 9.76 -10.29 2.47
N PHE A 129 8.94 -9.36 2.94
CA PHE A 129 8.67 -8.07 2.29
C PHE A 129 9.91 -7.22 1.98
N HIS A 130 10.86 -7.14 2.93
CA HIS A 130 12.05 -6.30 2.79
C HIS A 130 13.19 -6.96 1.99
N ALA A 131 13.16 -8.29 1.84
CA ALA A 131 14.20 -9.02 1.10
C ALA A 131 14.04 -8.90 -0.42
N VAL A 132 12.83 -8.63 -0.91
CA VAL A 132 12.53 -8.58 -2.34
C VAL A 132 12.98 -7.25 -2.97
N ARG A 133 13.87 -7.35 -3.96
CA ARG A 133 14.32 -6.21 -4.78
C ARG A 133 13.65 -6.22 -6.16
N VAL A 134 13.56 -5.05 -6.79
CA VAL A 134 13.05 -4.89 -8.17
C VAL A 134 13.81 -5.79 -9.16
N ALA A 135 15.10 -6.03 -8.94
CA ALA A 135 15.90 -6.94 -9.74
C ALA A 135 15.45 -8.41 -9.62
N ASP A 136 15.07 -8.86 -8.43
CA ASP A 136 14.55 -10.23 -8.22
C ASP A 136 13.23 -10.43 -8.97
N ILE A 137 12.36 -9.42 -8.93
CA ILE A 137 11.06 -9.42 -9.61
C ILE A 137 11.26 -9.41 -11.13
N ALA A 138 12.17 -8.57 -11.63
CA ALA A 138 12.52 -8.53 -13.05
C ALA A 138 13.03 -9.89 -13.54
N ALA A 139 13.90 -10.54 -12.77
CA ALA A 139 14.40 -11.88 -13.06
C ALA A 139 13.28 -12.92 -13.06
N ALA A 140 12.41 -12.93 -12.05
CA ALA A 140 11.26 -13.84 -11.96
C ALA A 140 10.26 -13.65 -13.11
N CYS A 141 10.11 -12.41 -13.59
CA CYS A 141 9.27 -12.10 -14.73
C CYS A 141 9.98 -12.26 -16.08
N HIS A 142 11.24 -12.70 -16.12
CA HIS A 142 12.07 -12.80 -17.32
C HIS A 142 12.16 -11.48 -18.11
N THR A 143 12.50 -10.37 -17.44
CA THR A 143 12.66 -9.05 -18.06
C THR A 143 13.73 -8.19 -17.41
N SER A 144 13.88 -6.96 -17.92
CA SER A 144 14.77 -5.95 -17.35
C SER A 144 14.09 -5.15 -16.24
N THR A 145 14.88 -4.64 -15.30
CA THR A 145 14.42 -3.68 -14.29
C THR A 145 13.83 -2.42 -14.93
N ALA A 146 14.35 -1.99 -16.09
CA ALA A 146 13.80 -0.87 -16.85
C ALA A 146 12.36 -1.14 -17.31
N ALA A 147 12.04 -2.37 -17.73
CA ALA A 147 10.68 -2.76 -18.10
C ALA A 147 9.74 -2.83 -16.87
N ILE A 148 10.25 -3.19 -15.69
CA ILE A 148 9.48 -3.06 -14.44
C ILE A 148 9.18 -1.59 -14.16
N HIS A 149 10.20 -0.71 -14.23
CA HIS A 149 10.06 0.73 -14.00
C HIS A 149 9.12 1.43 -14.98
N TYR A 150 8.97 0.88 -16.20
CA TYR A 150 7.98 1.37 -17.16
C TYR A 150 6.54 1.18 -16.65
N HIS A 151 6.25 0.09 -15.93
CA HIS A 151 4.93 -0.19 -15.37
C HIS A 151 4.75 0.35 -13.94
N PHE A 152 5.81 0.32 -13.14
CA PHE A 152 5.81 0.72 -11.75
C PHE A 152 6.99 1.66 -11.49
N PRO A 153 6.77 2.99 -11.44
CA PRO A 153 7.84 3.99 -11.36
C PRO A 153 8.86 3.71 -10.24
N GLY A 154 8.41 3.16 -9.12
CA GLY A 154 9.25 2.77 -8.00
C GLY A 154 8.79 1.48 -7.32
N ARG A 155 9.58 1.08 -6.32
CA ARG A 155 9.31 -0.10 -5.48
C ARG A 155 8.02 0.09 -4.69
N ASP A 156 7.76 1.30 -4.20
CA ASP A 156 6.60 1.57 -3.36
C ASP A 156 5.30 1.47 -4.16
N GLU A 157 5.25 1.94 -5.40
CA GLU A 157 4.11 1.76 -6.31
C GLU A 157 3.83 0.29 -6.61
N LEU A 158 4.89 -0.49 -6.80
CA LEU A 158 4.76 -1.92 -7.07
C LEU A 158 4.23 -2.67 -5.83
N LEU A 159 4.74 -2.33 -4.65
CA LEU A 159 4.26 -2.91 -3.40
C LEU A 159 2.82 -2.51 -3.11
N GLU A 160 2.49 -1.24 -3.31
CA GLU A 160 1.12 -0.73 -3.18
C GLU A 160 0.15 -1.48 -4.12
N ALA A 161 0.54 -1.71 -5.38
CA ALA A 161 -0.25 -2.51 -6.32
C ALA A 161 -0.34 -4.00 -5.92
N ALA A 162 0.75 -4.57 -5.39
CA ALA A 162 0.79 -5.95 -4.91
C ALA A 162 -0.13 -6.16 -3.71
N VAL A 163 -0.12 -5.24 -2.76
CA VAL A 163 -0.99 -5.24 -1.58
C VAL A 163 -2.46 -5.16 -1.98
N ARG A 164 -2.82 -4.23 -2.87
CA ARG A 164 -4.19 -4.15 -3.37
C ARG A 164 -4.62 -5.44 -4.06
N TRP A 165 -3.75 -6.01 -4.89
CA TRP A 165 -4.06 -7.28 -5.54
C TRP A 165 -4.29 -8.41 -4.53
N CYS A 166 -3.48 -8.52 -3.48
CA CYS A 166 -3.71 -9.49 -2.40
C CYS A 166 -5.07 -9.29 -1.71
N MET A 167 -5.44 -8.05 -1.42
CA MET A 167 -6.71 -7.68 -0.80
C MET A 167 -7.91 -8.02 -1.69
N ASP A 168 -7.80 -7.73 -2.98
CA ASP A 168 -8.84 -8.03 -3.98
C ASP A 168 -9.01 -9.54 -4.15
N GLU A 169 -7.91 -10.28 -4.28
CA GLU A 169 -7.95 -11.75 -4.41
C GLU A 169 -8.52 -12.43 -3.16
N ASP A 170 -8.18 -11.95 -1.97
CA ASP A 170 -8.75 -12.49 -0.74
C ASP A 170 -10.26 -12.19 -0.63
N THR A 171 -10.66 -10.97 -1.01
CA THR A 171 -12.09 -10.60 -1.09
C THR A 171 -12.84 -11.49 -2.08
N ARG A 172 -12.31 -11.68 -3.30
CA ARG A 172 -12.91 -12.56 -4.31
C ARG A 172 -13.01 -13.99 -3.80
N ARG A 173 -11.93 -14.53 -3.25
CA ARG A 173 -11.92 -15.90 -2.69
C ARG A 173 -13.00 -16.11 -1.64
N ARG A 174 -13.18 -15.15 -0.72
CA ARG A 174 -14.24 -15.24 0.28
C ARG A 174 -15.64 -15.17 -0.34
N ALA A 175 -15.85 -14.26 -1.29
CA ALA A 175 -17.12 -14.15 -2.00
C ALA A 175 -17.45 -15.45 -2.75
N ASP A 176 -16.50 -16.01 -3.50
CA ASP A 176 -16.68 -17.25 -4.26
C ASP A 176 -16.99 -18.44 -3.34
N ALA A 177 -16.28 -18.54 -2.21
CA ALA A 177 -16.49 -19.61 -1.24
C ALA A 177 -17.85 -19.52 -0.51
N THR A 178 -18.48 -18.35 -0.49
CA THR A 178 -19.75 -18.10 0.21
C THR A 178 -20.94 -17.88 -0.73
N ALA A 179 -20.72 -17.79 -2.05
CA ALA A 179 -21.72 -17.41 -3.05
C ALA A 179 -22.97 -18.30 -3.10
N GLY A 180 -22.90 -19.54 -2.59
CA GLY A 180 -24.02 -20.48 -2.54
C GLY A 180 -24.70 -20.62 -1.17
N THR A 181 -24.20 -19.93 -0.14
CA THR A 181 -24.62 -20.18 1.24
C THR A 181 -25.86 -19.38 1.59
N ARG A 182 -26.93 -20.08 1.99
CA ARG A 182 -28.22 -19.44 2.35
C ARG A 182 -28.34 -19.15 3.85
N HIS A 183 -27.64 -19.91 4.68
CA HIS A 183 -27.68 -19.78 6.14
C HIS A 183 -26.45 -19.05 6.65
N ALA A 184 -26.66 -17.95 7.39
CA ALA A 184 -25.57 -17.12 7.89
C ALA A 184 -24.62 -17.86 8.84
N GLY A 185 -25.13 -18.84 9.60
CA GLY A 185 -24.31 -19.71 10.44
C GLY A 185 -23.28 -20.50 9.64
N ASP A 186 -23.69 -21.11 8.53
CA ASP A 186 -22.79 -21.86 7.66
C ASP A 186 -21.81 -20.94 6.93
N GLU A 187 -22.28 -19.74 6.55
CA GLU A 187 -21.44 -18.74 5.89
C GLU A 187 -20.30 -18.28 6.83
N LEU A 188 -20.62 -18.01 8.10
CA LEU A 188 -19.62 -17.63 9.10
C LEU A 188 -18.62 -18.77 9.37
N ARG A 189 -19.08 -20.02 9.42
CA ARG A 189 -18.20 -21.20 9.54
C ARG A 189 -17.25 -21.34 8.36
N LEU A 190 -17.74 -21.16 7.13
CA LEU A 190 -16.90 -21.17 5.92
C LEU A 190 -15.86 -20.05 5.94
N LEU A 191 -16.22 -18.86 6.41
CA LEU A 191 -15.27 -17.77 6.58
C LEU A 191 -14.19 -18.11 7.61
N ILE A 192 -14.55 -18.72 8.75
CA ILE A 192 -13.59 -19.19 9.76
C ILE A 192 -12.67 -20.28 9.18
N GLU A 193 -13.23 -21.22 8.40
CA GLU A 193 -12.49 -22.28 7.73
C GLU A 193 -11.42 -21.70 6.78
N LEU A 194 -11.79 -20.71 5.96
CA LEU A 194 -10.88 -20.05 5.03
C LEU A 194 -9.74 -19.32 5.74
N GLN A 195 -10.04 -18.71 6.89
CA GLN A 195 -9.06 -17.98 7.70
C GLN A 195 -8.19 -18.91 8.56
N THR A 196 -8.51 -20.19 8.70
CA THR A 196 -7.73 -21.13 9.50
C THR A 196 -6.51 -21.65 8.70
N PRO A 197 -5.25 -21.46 9.14
CA PRO A 197 -4.05 -21.86 8.41
C PRO A 197 -3.78 -23.39 8.41
N ARG A 198 -4.64 -24.19 7.74
CA ARG A 198 -4.51 -25.65 7.68
C ARG A 198 -3.55 -26.15 6.61
N THR A 199 -3.34 -25.38 5.55
CA THR A 199 -2.49 -25.76 4.42
C THR A 199 -1.27 -24.85 4.33
N GLU A 200 -0.18 -25.36 3.75
CA GLU A 200 1.03 -24.57 3.48
C GLU A 200 0.73 -23.30 2.67
N ARG A 201 -0.22 -23.39 1.72
CA ARG A 201 -0.68 -22.23 0.96
C ARG A 201 -1.32 -21.17 1.86
N GLN A 202 -2.20 -21.55 2.78
CA GLN A 202 -2.82 -20.62 3.73
C GLN A 202 -1.79 -20.05 4.69
N ARG A 203 -0.82 -20.85 5.17
CA ARG A 203 0.27 -20.38 6.03
C ARG A 203 1.08 -19.29 5.33
N ARG A 204 1.50 -19.53 4.08
CA ARG A 204 2.21 -18.51 3.26
C ARG A 204 1.39 -17.24 3.06
N GLN A 205 0.08 -17.37 2.81
CA GLN A 205 -0.81 -16.21 2.68
C GLN A 205 -0.86 -15.40 3.99
N TRP A 206 -0.93 -16.06 5.13
CA TRP A 206 -0.88 -15.38 6.43
C TRP A 206 0.47 -14.72 6.71
N CYS A 207 1.59 -15.32 6.31
CA CYS A 207 2.90 -14.65 6.40
C CYS A 207 2.93 -13.34 5.61
N VAL A 208 2.34 -13.30 4.42
CA VAL A 208 2.21 -12.05 3.64
C VAL A 208 1.38 -11.01 4.41
N TRP A 209 0.30 -11.43 5.07
CA TRP A 209 -0.51 -10.52 5.90
C TRP A 209 0.25 -10.00 7.12
N LEU A 210 1.03 -10.84 7.83
CA LEU A 210 1.85 -10.41 8.96
C LEU A 210 2.90 -9.37 8.54
N ASP A 211 3.61 -9.64 7.44
CA ASP A 211 4.56 -8.70 6.83
C ASP A 211 3.87 -7.38 6.48
N LEU A 212 2.67 -7.46 5.92
CA LEU A 212 1.88 -6.30 5.58
C LEU A 212 1.44 -5.49 6.80
N TRP A 213 1.03 -6.13 7.89
CA TRP A 213 0.66 -5.43 9.13
C TRP A 213 1.85 -4.72 9.73
N ALA A 214 3.00 -5.38 9.74
CA ALA A 214 4.24 -4.78 10.19
C ALA A 214 4.58 -3.54 9.36
N GLU A 215 4.42 -3.60 8.04
CA GLU A 215 4.64 -2.46 7.15
C GLU A 215 3.57 -1.36 7.29
N ALA A 216 2.30 -1.74 7.44
CA ALA A 216 1.19 -0.82 7.65
C ALA A 216 1.37 0.05 8.90
N ALA A 217 1.98 -0.52 9.95
CA ALA A 217 2.32 0.22 11.17
C ALA A 217 3.44 1.27 10.99
N ARG A 218 4.21 1.19 9.89
CA ARG A 218 5.36 2.06 9.61
C ARG A 218 5.13 3.02 8.44
N SER A 219 4.31 2.62 7.46
CA SER A 219 4.05 3.37 6.23
C SER A 219 2.62 3.90 6.20
N THR A 220 2.45 5.21 6.07
CA THR A 220 1.12 5.85 6.01
C THR A 220 0.29 5.39 4.81
N THR A 221 0.93 5.13 3.67
CA THR A 221 0.26 4.69 2.44
C THR A 221 -0.28 3.28 2.60
N ILE A 222 0.57 2.35 3.06
CA ILE A 222 0.18 0.96 3.30
C ILE A 222 -0.81 0.87 4.48
N GLY A 223 -0.63 1.69 5.51
CA GLY A 223 -1.55 1.81 6.63
C GLY A 223 -2.97 2.20 6.20
N ARG A 224 -3.12 3.12 5.24
CA ARG A 224 -4.43 3.46 4.68
C ARG A 224 -5.09 2.29 3.95
N LEU A 225 -4.32 1.57 3.11
CA LEU A 225 -4.84 0.38 2.42
C LEU A 225 -5.27 -0.70 3.40
N HIS A 226 -4.47 -0.91 4.46
CA HIS A 226 -4.81 -1.84 5.54
C HIS A 226 -6.13 -1.45 6.21
N VAL A 227 -6.31 -0.18 6.57
CA VAL A 227 -7.56 0.31 7.19
C VAL A 227 -8.77 0.11 6.28
N GLU A 228 -8.65 0.45 5.00
CA GLU A 228 -9.72 0.29 3.99
C GLU A 228 -10.10 -1.18 3.85
N TYR A 229 -9.12 -2.06 3.71
CA TYR A 229 -9.31 -3.50 3.61
C TYR A 229 -9.96 -4.11 4.86
N TYR A 230 -9.46 -3.77 6.05
CA TYR A 230 -10.02 -4.28 7.30
C TYR A 230 -11.43 -3.78 7.56
N ARG A 231 -11.75 -2.55 7.12
CA ARG A 231 -13.12 -2.04 7.16
C ARG A 231 -14.04 -2.88 6.27
N GLN A 232 -13.60 -3.21 5.06
CA GLN A 232 -14.36 -4.08 4.16
C GLN A 232 -14.53 -5.48 4.75
N TRP A 233 -13.46 -6.09 5.23
CA TRP A 233 -13.48 -7.42 5.84
C TRP A 233 -14.43 -7.49 7.04
N ARG A 234 -14.32 -6.54 7.98
CA ARG A 234 -15.25 -6.43 9.12
C ARG A 234 -16.68 -6.19 8.65
N GLY A 235 -16.88 -5.39 7.61
CA GLY A 235 -18.19 -5.16 7.00
C GLY A 235 -18.83 -6.43 6.46
N THR A 236 -18.05 -7.30 5.81
CA THR A 236 -18.50 -8.62 5.36
C THR A 236 -18.95 -9.47 6.56
N VAL A 237 -18.12 -9.62 7.58
CA VAL A 237 -18.46 -10.42 8.78
C VAL A 237 -19.68 -9.86 9.51
N ALA A 238 -19.75 -8.54 9.72
CA ALA A 238 -20.90 -7.89 10.35
C ALA A 238 -22.18 -8.08 9.52
N GLY A 239 -22.07 -8.07 8.18
CA GLY A 239 -23.17 -8.38 7.28
C GLY A 239 -23.71 -9.81 7.46
N VAL A 240 -22.82 -10.79 7.63
CA VAL A 240 -23.19 -12.18 7.93
C VAL A 240 -23.89 -12.26 9.29
N ILE A 241 -23.34 -11.61 10.32
CA ILE A 241 -23.91 -11.62 11.67
C ILE A 241 -25.31 -11.00 11.66
N ARG A 242 -25.51 -9.83 11.01
CA ARG A 242 -26.84 -9.19 10.87
C ARG A 242 -27.85 -10.13 10.22
N ARG A 243 -27.49 -10.77 9.10
CA ARG A 243 -28.36 -11.76 8.45
C ARG A 243 -28.67 -12.95 9.36
N GLY A 244 -27.71 -13.41 10.16
CA GLY A 244 -27.95 -14.51 11.10
C GLY A 244 -28.89 -14.13 12.25
N VAL A 245 -28.87 -12.87 12.68
CA VAL A 245 -29.87 -12.33 13.62
C VAL A 245 -31.25 -12.30 12.97
N GLU A 246 -31.36 -11.81 11.75
CA GLU A 246 -32.63 -11.79 10.99
C GLU A 246 -33.18 -13.20 10.74
N GLN A 247 -32.31 -14.18 10.51
CA GLN A 247 -32.66 -15.59 10.34
C GLN A 247 -32.99 -16.31 11.66
N GLY A 248 -32.78 -15.67 12.82
CA GLY A 248 -32.97 -16.26 14.14
C GLY A 248 -31.91 -17.31 14.54
N VAL A 249 -30.84 -17.46 13.75
CA VAL A 249 -29.72 -18.38 14.04
C VAL A 249 -28.77 -17.78 15.07
N PHE A 250 -28.62 -16.46 15.04
CA PHE A 250 -27.85 -15.71 16.04
C PHE A 250 -28.78 -14.88 16.92
N ARG A 251 -28.41 -14.71 18.19
CA ARG A 251 -29.08 -13.83 19.13
C ARG A 251 -28.89 -12.35 18.73
N PRO A 252 -29.81 -11.45 19.09
CA PRO A 252 -29.62 -10.02 18.87
C PRO A 252 -28.35 -9.50 19.56
N VAL A 253 -27.41 -8.97 18.78
CA VAL A 253 -26.13 -8.39 19.24
C VAL A 253 -25.76 -7.15 18.43
N ASP A 254 -24.82 -6.36 18.94
CA ASP A 254 -24.09 -5.40 18.11
C ASP A 254 -23.19 -6.15 17.11
N ALA A 255 -23.64 -6.23 15.85
CA ALA A 255 -22.96 -6.98 14.80
C ALA A 255 -21.59 -6.39 14.43
N ASP A 256 -21.43 -5.06 14.50
CA ASP A 256 -20.15 -4.42 14.15
C ASP A 256 -19.13 -4.64 15.27
N GLY A 257 -19.55 -4.54 16.54
CA GLY A 257 -18.73 -4.90 17.69
C GLY A 257 -18.35 -6.39 17.72
N ALA A 258 -19.29 -7.28 17.44
CA ALA A 258 -19.03 -8.72 17.35
C ALA A 258 -18.07 -9.08 16.20
N ALA A 259 -18.23 -8.45 15.03
CA ALA A 259 -17.32 -8.65 13.91
C ALA A 259 -15.90 -8.15 14.22
N LEU A 260 -15.77 -7.00 14.92
CA LEU A 260 -14.48 -6.51 15.38
C LEU A 260 -13.80 -7.52 16.31
N ALA A 261 -14.51 -8.04 17.31
CA ALA A 261 -13.98 -9.02 18.25
C ALA A 261 -13.56 -10.32 17.54
N LEU A 262 -14.42 -10.87 16.68
CA LEU A 262 -14.13 -12.11 15.97
C LEU A 262 -12.94 -11.98 15.01
N THR A 263 -12.88 -10.89 14.23
CA THR A 263 -11.76 -10.69 13.29
C THR A 263 -10.43 -10.46 14.02
N ALA A 264 -10.42 -9.75 15.14
CA ALA A 264 -9.23 -9.62 15.98
C ALA A 264 -8.79 -10.96 16.60
N LEU A 265 -9.74 -11.79 17.02
CA LEU A 265 -9.47 -13.13 17.55
C LEU A 265 -8.88 -14.05 16.47
N ILE A 266 -9.41 -14.00 15.24
CA ILE A 266 -8.87 -14.73 14.08
C ILE A 266 -7.41 -14.34 13.84
N ASP A 267 -7.11 -13.04 13.78
CA ASP A 267 -5.76 -12.54 13.52
C ASP A 267 -4.78 -12.97 14.62
N GLY A 268 -5.20 -12.84 15.89
CA GLY A 268 -4.40 -13.25 17.05
C GLY A 268 -4.09 -14.75 17.03
N LEU A 269 -5.09 -15.61 16.83
CA LEU A 269 -4.90 -17.06 16.80
C LEU A 269 -4.08 -17.50 15.58
N ALA A 270 -4.31 -16.91 14.40
CA ALA A 270 -3.54 -17.20 13.21
C ALA A 270 -2.04 -16.90 13.43
N SER A 271 -1.71 -15.78 14.08
CA SER A 271 -0.33 -15.43 14.41
C SER A 271 0.35 -16.47 15.32
N GLN A 272 -0.38 -17.01 16.31
CA GLN A 272 0.11 -18.08 17.18
C GLN A 272 0.30 -19.39 16.40
N VAL A 273 -0.64 -19.74 15.53
CA VAL A 273 -0.54 -20.94 14.67
C VAL A 273 0.66 -20.88 13.73
N LEU A 274 1.00 -19.70 13.24
CA LEU A 274 2.19 -19.51 12.40
C LEU A 274 3.50 -19.63 13.19
N ALA A 275 3.50 -19.21 14.46
CA ALA A 275 4.66 -19.31 15.33
C ALA A 275 4.95 -20.75 15.81
N THR A 276 3.93 -21.62 15.82
CA THR A 276 4.11 -23.05 16.12
C THR A 276 4.87 -23.74 14.97
N GLU A 277 5.99 -24.38 15.30
CA GLU A 277 6.79 -25.15 14.35
C GLU A 277 6.01 -26.38 13.84
N THR A 278 6.06 -26.62 12.52
CA THR A 278 5.41 -27.76 11.87
C THR A 278 6.35 -28.95 11.63
N ASP A 279 7.66 -28.76 11.83
CA ASP A 279 8.69 -29.61 11.25
C ASP A 279 9.36 -30.55 12.27
N GLY A 280 8.57 -31.19 13.13
CA GLY A 280 9.00 -32.37 13.91
C GLY A 280 10.10 -32.14 14.96
N GLN A 281 10.67 -30.93 15.05
CA GLN A 281 11.48 -30.45 16.16
C GLN A 281 10.51 -30.00 17.27
N ASP A 282 9.84 -30.96 17.88
CA ASP A 282 9.02 -30.68 19.05
C ASP A 282 9.96 -30.37 20.22
N ASP A 283 10.20 -29.08 20.46
CA ASP A 283 10.91 -28.59 21.65
C ASP A 283 10.13 -28.89 22.95
N GLY A 284 8.99 -29.58 22.86
CA GLY A 284 8.12 -29.97 23.97
C GLY A 284 7.23 -28.85 24.46
N VAL A 285 7.20 -27.71 23.77
CA VAL A 285 6.33 -26.56 24.08
C VAL A 285 5.10 -26.63 23.17
N PRO A 286 3.93 -27.07 23.68
CA PRO A 286 2.73 -27.16 22.85
C PRO A 286 2.29 -25.76 22.41
N GLY A 287 2.42 -25.49 21.11
CA GLY A 287 1.89 -24.28 20.48
C GLY A 287 0.43 -24.42 20.06
N THR A 288 -0.20 -23.30 19.67
CA THR A 288 -1.57 -23.32 19.15
C THR A 288 -1.56 -23.94 17.75
N GLY A 289 -2.22 -25.09 17.58
CA GLY A 289 -2.40 -25.73 16.26
C GLY A 289 -3.58 -25.14 15.48
N ALA A 290 -3.60 -25.34 14.15
CA ALA A 290 -4.69 -24.86 13.29
C ALA A 290 -6.06 -25.40 13.69
N GLN A 291 -6.14 -26.66 14.15
CA GLN A 291 -7.40 -27.23 14.65
C GLN A 291 -7.85 -26.56 15.95
N ALA A 292 -6.93 -26.32 16.89
CA ALA A 292 -7.24 -25.62 18.14
C ALA A 292 -7.73 -24.18 17.88
N MET A 293 -7.15 -23.48 16.91
CA MET A 293 -7.65 -22.19 16.44
C MET A 293 -9.10 -22.30 15.95
N TYR A 294 -9.40 -23.25 15.06
CA TYR A 294 -10.75 -23.43 14.53
C TYR A 294 -11.75 -23.73 15.65
N ASP A 295 -11.45 -24.69 16.52
CA ASP A 295 -12.33 -25.08 17.63
C ASP A 295 -12.59 -23.91 18.59
N THR A 296 -11.56 -23.09 18.86
CA THR A 296 -11.68 -21.89 19.69
C THR A 296 -12.59 -20.84 19.03
N LEU A 297 -12.47 -20.63 17.73
CA LEU A 297 -13.31 -19.68 16.98
C LEU A 297 -14.77 -20.13 16.93
N ILE A 298 -15.02 -21.43 16.73
CA ILE A 298 -16.38 -21.99 16.78
C ILE A 298 -16.97 -21.85 18.19
N ALA A 299 -16.22 -22.22 19.23
CA ALA A 299 -16.68 -22.07 20.61
C ALA A 299 -16.96 -20.60 20.97
N HIS A 300 -16.16 -19.66 20.45
CA HIS A 300 -16.42 -18.23 20.61
C HIS A 300 -17.72 -17.80 19.92
N VAL A 301 -17.96 -18.23 18.67
CA VAL A 301 -19.23 -17.98 17.97
C VAL A 301 -20.40 -18.56 18.74
N ASP A 302 -20.30 -19.80 19.24
CA ASP A 302 -21.38 -20.44 19.98
C ASP A 302 -21.70 -19.72 21.29
N ALA A 303 -20.68 -19.32 22.05
CA ALA A 303 -20.86 -18.59 23.31
C ALA A 303 -21.36 -17.16 23.10
N CYS A 304 -20.92 -16.49 22.04
CA CYS A 304 -21.15 -15.05 21.83
C CYS A 304 -22.29 -14.72 20.88
N LEU A 305 -22.69 -15.63 19.98
CA LEU A 305 -23.63 -15.35 18.91
C LEU A 305 -24.82 -16.31 18.85
N THR A 306 -24.67 -17.59 19.19
CA THR A 306 -25.77 -18.55 19.01
C THR A 306 -26.98 -18.18 19.87
N ALA A 307 -28.17 -18.25 19.25
CA ALA A 307 -29.44 -18.02 19.95
C ALA A 307 -29.64 -19.06 21.06
N PRO A 308 -30.15 -18.69 22.24
CA PRO A 308 -30.54 -19.68 23.24
C PRO A 308 -31.58 -20.61 22.61
N THR A 309 -31.41 -21.91 22.80
CA THR A 309 -32.44 -22.89 22.45
C THR A 309 -33.71 -22.54 23.20
N ALA A 310 -34.81 -22.33 22.47
CA ALA A 310 -36.12 -22.18 23.09
C ALA A 310 -36.50 -23.54 23.70
N ASP A 311 -36.44 -23.62 25.03
CA ASP A 311 -37.04 -24.71 25.83
C ASP A 311 -38.57 -24.72 25.70
#